data_AF-A0A0F3L2D2-F1
#
_entry.id   AF-A0A0F3L2D2-F1
#
_cell.length_a   1.000
_cell.length_b   1.000
_cell.length_c   1.000
_cell.angle_alpha   90.00
_cell.angle_beta   90.00
_cell.angle_gamma   90.00
#
_symmetry.space_group_name_H-M   'P 1'
#
loop_
_entity.id
_entity.type
_entity.pdbx_description
1 polymer ?
#
loop_
_entity_poly.entity_id
_entity_poly.type
_entity_poly.pdbx_seq_one_letter_code
_entity_poly.pdbx_strand_id
1 'polypeptide(L)'
;MFDVFRKKPPALLTVRVDDSDICTITEAQLPIELTPSAKVRAGSTVVFIASDGTAHAHGLAGKAGWAHFSVRVHASKACQADCVISDSPTFDPAAVMQGKATGIRFQPFFLPGGPVDNASMAGKGLFQRGMHFSGNITPGNILLSCECDACHRAFLIQSYHAGFSHAGYFYSGSGRFTMTVGTQVPGSPAPLSTPEPAALLALEASLPPAPDGTRFAYLNPFRCPHCHAPYIDFEANPGSREQEYYGNYFVGAELLRYDPVSPPM
;
A
#
# COMPACT_ATOMS: atom_id res chain seq x y z
N MET A 1 44.33 -6.10 -30.85
CA MET A 1 44.27 -6.02 -29.36
C MET A 1 42.82 -6.25 -28.99
N PHE A 2 42.56 -7.30 -28.20
CA PHE A 2 41.26 -7.95 -28.00
C PHE A 2 40.27 -7.05 -27.23
N ASP A 3 39.06 -6.85 -27.78
CA ASP A 3 37.89 -6.43 -27.00
C ASP A 3 36.69 -7.28 -27.46
N VAL A 4 36.76 -8.58 -27.17
CA VAL A 4 35.69 -9.55 -27.44
C VAL A 4 35.30 -10.12 -26.09
N PHE A 5 34.03 -9.93 -25.71
CA PHE A 5 33.40 -10.30 -24.42
C PHE A 5 33.51 -9.29 -23.27
N ARG A 6 33.03 -8.06 -23.45
CA ARG A 6 32.43 -7.35 -22.30
C ARG A 6 31.18 -8.12 -21.88
N LYS A 7 31.29 -8.95 -20.83
CA LYS A 7 30.11 -9.54 -20.18
C LYS A 7 29.16 -8.41 -19.82
N LYS A 8 27.89 -8.52 -20.23
CA LYS A 8 26.87 -7.58 -19.77
C LYS A 8 26.90 -7.59 -18.23
N PRO A 9 26.97 -6.42 -17.59
CA PRO A 9 26.92 -6.36 -16.14
C PRO A 9 25.64 -7.05 -15.65
N PRO A 10 25.70 -7.81 -14.55
CA PRO A 10 24.55 -8.51 -14.03
C PRO A 10 23.44 -7.51 -13.70
N ALA A 11 22.19 -7.89 -13.99
CA ALA A 11 21.03 -7.10 -13.62
C ALA A 11 20.93 -7.04 -12.09
N LEU A 12 20.73 -5.83 -11.57
CA LEU A 12 20.36 -5.61 -10.18
C LEU A 12 18.86 -5.82 -9.98
N LEU A 13 18.05 -5.37 -10.95
CA LEU A 13 16.61 -5.53 -10.98
C LEU A 13 16.14 -5.77 -12.42
N THR A 14 15.25 -6.72 -12.62
CA THR A 14 14.51 -6.90 -13.88
C THR A 14 13.03 -6.76 -13.58
N VAL A 15 12.31 -5.97 -14.38
CA VAL A 15 10.86 -5.79 -14.24
C VAL A 15 10.18 -6.48 -15.42
N ARG A 16 9.28 -7.39 -15.10
CA ARG A 16 8.48 -8.14 -16.07
C ARG A 16 7.02 -7.79 -15.95
N VAL A 17 6.34 -7.68 -17.09
CA VAL A 17 4.88 -7.71 -17.17
C VAL A 17 4.51 -8.99 -17.88
N ASP A 18 3.76 -9.84 -17.17
CA ASP A 18 3.53 -11.23 -17.57
C ASP A 18 4.87 -11.91 -17.93
N ASP A 19 5.05 -12.38 -19.16
CA ASP A 19 6.26 -13.10 -19.61
C ASP A 19 7.30 -12.20 -20.30
N SER A 20 7.12 -10.87 -20.30
CA SER A 20 7.97 -9.91 -21.03
C SER A 20 8.75 -8.98 -20.12
N ASP A 21 10.06 -8.93 -20.28
CA ASP A 21 10.93 -7.92 -19.64
C ASP A 21 10.62 -6.54 -20.21
N ILE A 22 10.20 -5.60 -19.35
CA ILE A 22 9.88 -4.23 -19.74
C ILE A 22 11.00 -3.25 -19.41
N CYS A 23 11.83 -3.57 -18.42
CA CYS A 23 13.10 -2.89 -18.17
C CYS A 23 14.06 -3.73 -17.32
N THR A 24 15.35 -3.38 -17.40
CA THR A 24 16.41 -3.96 -16.57
C THR A 24 17.28 -2.82 -16.05
N ILE A 25 17.65 -2.89 -14.77
CA ILE A 25 18.50 -1.92 -14.08
C ILE A 25 19.74 -2.65 -13.56
N THR A 26 20.89 -2.02 -13.71
CA THR A 26 22.20 -2.48 -13.23
C THR A 26 22.72 -1.53 -12.15
N GLU A 27 23.65 -2.00 -11.31
CA GLU A 27 24.17 -1.20 -10.20
C GLU A 27 24.88 0.08 -10.65
N ALA A 28 25.55 0.05 -11.82
CA ALA A 28 26.23 1.21 -12.40
C ALA A 28 25.28 2.34 -12.83
N GLN A 29 23.97 2.07 -12.91
CA GLN A 29 22.97 3.08 -13.29
C GLN A 29 22.42 3.86 -12.09
N LEU A 30 22.69 3.42 -10.84
CA LEU A 30 22.05 4.01 -9.68
C LEU A 30 22.59 5.41 -9.34
N PRO A 31 21.73 6.36 -8.91
CA PRO A 31 20.28 6.28 -8.87
C PRO A 31 19.64 6.46 -10.26
N ILE A 32 18.53 5.77 -10.53
CA ILE A 32 17.83 5.86 -11.82
C ILE A 32 16.30 5.80 -11.69
N GLU A 33 15.63 6.43 -12.63
CA GLU A 33 14.21 6.25 -12.93
C GLU A 33 14.06 5.77 -14.38
N LEU A 34 13.28 4.71 -14.58
CA LEU A 34 12.87 4.23 -15.90
C LEU A 34 11.35 4.28 -16.01
N THR A 35 10.83 4.70 -17.16
CA THR A 35 9.39 4.86 -17.40
C THR A 35 8.85 3.96 -18.52
N PRO A 36 9.03 2.63 -18.43
CA PRO A 36 8.55 1.72 -19.47
C PRO A 36 7.01 1.71 -19.51
N SER A 37 6.46 1.38 -20.69
CA SER A 37 5.04 1.14 -20.85
C SER A 37 4.81 -0.24 -21.45
N ALA A 38 3.76 -0.92 -21.01
CA ALA A 38 3.41 -2.24 -21.49
C ALA A 38 1.90 -2.38 -21.68
N LYS A 39 1.50 -3.12 -22.70
CA LYS A 39 0.11 -3.49 -22.89
C LYS A 39 -0.25 -4.58 -21.89
N VAL A 40 -1.40 -4.43 -21.23
CA VAL A 40 -1.87 -5.31 -20.16
C VAL A 40 -3.31 -5.75 -20.41
N ARG A 41 -3.66 -6.92 -19.88
CA ARG A 41 -5.01 -7.47 -19.91
C ARG A 41 -5.52 -7.66 -18.49
N ALA A 42 -6.83 -7.89 -18.36
CA ALA A 42 -7.39 -8.27 -17.08
C ALA A 42 -6.68 -9.53 -16.55
N GLY A 43 -6.15 -9.45 -15.34
CA GLY A 43 -5.36 -10.53 -14.71
C GLY A 43 -3.86 -10.47 -15.00
N SER A 44 -3.36 -9.50 -15.79
CA SER A 44 -1.92 -9.30 -15.94
C SER A 44 -1.25 -8.99 -14.59
N THR A 45 0.00 -9.40 -14.50
CA THR A 45 0.86 -9.19 -13.32
C THR A 45 2.13 -8.44 -13.70
N VAL A 46 2.67 -7.71 -12.73
CA VAL A 46 4.03 -7.19 -12.79
C VAL A 46 4.88 -7.91 -11.75
N VAL A 47 6.10 -8.28 -12.12
CA VAL A 47 7.05 -8.95 -11.23
C VAL A 47 8.36 -8.18 -11.24
N PHE A 48 8.84 -7.80 -10.06
CA PHE A 48 10.13 -7.20 -9.84
C PHE A 48 11.10 -8.28 -9.35
N ILE A 49 12.08 -8.67 -10.17
CA ILE A 49 13.06 -9.72 -9.84
C ILE A 49 14.41 -9.10 -9.52
N ALA A 50 14.85 -9.24 -8.28
CA ALA A 50 16.15 -8.82 -7.81
C ALA A 50 17.29 -9.76 -8.29
N SER A 51 18.53 -9.30 -8.14
CA SER A 51 19.73 -10.04 -8.57
C SER A 51 19.98 -11.36 -7.85
N ASP A 52 19.42 -11.53 -6.65
CA ASP A 52 19.49 -12.77 -5.86
C ASP A 52 18.36 -13.76 -6.21
N GLY A 53 17.46 -13.40 -7.14
CA GLY A 53 16.31 -14.19 -7.53
C GLY A 53 15.04 -13.92 -6.73
N THR A 54 15.09 -13.06 -5.69
CA THR A 54 13.90 -12.62 -4.96
C THR A 54 12.95 -11.92 -5.92
N ALA A 55 11.66 -12.28 -5.86
CA ALA A 55 10.65 -11.79 -6.78
C ALA A 55 9.45 -11.20 -6.01
N HIS A 56 9.08 -9.97 -6.35
CA HIS A 56 7.91 -9.27 -5.81
C HIS A 56 6.83 -9.20 -6.90
N ALA A 57 5.76 -9.98 -6.74
CA ALA A 57 4.71 -10.15 -7.76
C ALA A 57 3.42 -9.43 -7.36
N HIS A 58 2.91 -8.57 -8.26
CA HIS A 58 1.73 -7.76 -8.02
C HIS A 58 0.72 -7.88 -9.17
N GLY A 59 -0.56 -7.97 -8.82
CA GLY A 59 -1.65 -7.89 -9.80
C GLY A 59 -1.95 -6.45 -10.21
N LEU A 60 -2.37 -6.25 -11.46
CA LEU A 60 -2.70 -4.93 -12.02
C LEU A 60 -4.20 -4.59 -11.91
N ALA A 61 -4.78 -4.85 -10.74
CA ALA A 61 -6.17 -4.51 -10.38
C ALA A 61 -7.27 -4.98 -11.35
N GLY A 62 -7.01 -6.05 -12.10
CA GLY A 62 -7.95 -6.57 -13.10
C GLY A 62 -8.19 -5.62 -14.29
N LYS A 63 -7.38 -4.57 -14.45
CA LYS A 63 -7.50 -3.59 -15.53
C LYS A 63 -6.85 -4.11 -16.82
N ALA A 64 -7.40 -3.69 -17.96
CA ALA A 64 -6.80 -3.88 -19.27
C ALA A 64 -6.47 -2.52 -19.89
N GLY A 65 -5.53 -2.49 -20.84
CA GLY A 65 -5.10 -1.25 -21.50
C GLY A 65 -3.58 -1.17 -21.59
N TRP A 66 -3.03 -0.01 -21.24
CA TRP A 66 -1.61 0.27 -21.19
C TRP A 66 -1.21 0.70 -19.79
N ALA A 67 -0.29 -0.04 -19.18
CA ALA A 67 0.33 0.30 -17.92
C ALA A 67 1.60 1.10 -18.18
N HIS A 68 1.63 2.35 -17.72
CA HIS A 68 2.77 3.25 -17.76
C HIS A 68 3.44 3.23 -16.39
N PHE A 69 4.63 2.67 -16.31
CA PHE A 69 5.36 2.52 -15.05
C PHE A 69 6.29 3.71 -14.82
N SER A 70 6.58 3.98 -13.56
CA SER A 70 7.75 4.72 -13.09
C SER A 70 8.46 3.81 -12.09
N VAL A 71 9.62 3.29 -12.48
CA VAL A 71 10.45 2.39 -11.66
C VAL A 71 11.70 3.15 -11.24
N ARG A 72 11.79 3.46 -9.95
CA ARG A 72 12.89 4.23 -9.37
C ARG A 72 13.71 3.33 -8.46
N VAL A 73 15.03 3.35 -8.66
CA VAL A 73 15.97 2.69 -7.76
C VAL A 73 16.98 3.73 -7.28
N HIS A 74 16.99 3.92 -5.96
CA HIS A 74 17.83 4.91 -5.30
C HIS A 74 19.25 4.38 -5.08
N ALA A 75 20.19 5.27 -4.77
CA ALA A 75 21.56 4.89 -4.40
C ALA A 75 21.61 3.97 -3.15
N SER A 76 20.62 4.07 -2.26
CA SER A 76 20.41 3.17 -1.12
C SER A 76 19.86 1.80 -1.50
N LYS A 77 19.68 1.52 -2.80
CA LYS A 77 19.04 0.30 -3.32
C LYS A 77 17.58 0.12 -2.91
N ALA A 78 16.93 1.16 -2.38
CA ALA A 78 15.48 1.20 -2.27
C ALA A 78 14.85 1.25 -3.66
N CYS A 79 13.95 0.32 -3.95
CA CYS A 79 13.11 0.30 -5.14
C CYS A 79 11.73 0.86 -4.80
N GLN A 80 11.27 1.81 -5.61
CA GLN A 80 9.92 2.36 -5.56
C GLN A 80 9.34 2.30 -6.96
N ALA A 81 8.14 1.75 -7.08
CA ALA A 81 7.46 1.66 -8.36
C ALA A 81 6.01 2.12 -8.26
N ASP A 82 5.58 2.87 -9.26
CA ASP A 82 4.18 3.22 -9.48
C ASP A 82 3.81 2.84 -10.93
N CYS A 83 2.53 2.62 -11.19
CA CYS A 83 2.02 2.62 -12.56
C CYS A 83 0.68 3.35 -12.68
N VAL A 84 0.42 3.85 -13.88
CA VAL A 84 -0.91 4.33 -14.29
C VAL A 84 -1.39 3.46 -15.43
N ILE A 85 -2.62 2.93 -15.31
CA ILE A 85 -3.25 2.13 -16.36
C ILE A 85 -4.30 3.00 -17.06
N SER A 86 -4.12 3.16 -18.38
CA SER A 86 -4.98 3.96 -19.25
C SER A 86 -5.32 3.19 -20.55
N ASP A 87 -6.22 3.74 -21.37
CA ASP A 87 -6.58 3.13 -22.66
C ASP A 87 -5.59 3.46 -23.79
N SER A 88 -4.60 4.32 -23.54
CA SER A 88 -3.69 4.88 -24.55
C SER A 88 -2.26 4.36 -24.40
N PRO A 89 -1.54 4.06 -25.49
CA PRO A 89 -0.10 3.73 -25.43
C PRO A 89 0.77 4.90 -24.99
N THR A 90 0.26 6.13 -25.07
CA THR A 90 0.94 7.35 -24.61
C THR A 90 0.35 7.78 -23.28
N PHE A 91 1.22 7.99 -22.28
CA PHE A 91 0.82 8.45 -20.95
C PHE A 91 0.27 9.89 -21.00
N ASP A 92 -0.92 10.08 -20.45
CA ASP A 92 -1.55 11.40 -20.21
C ASP A 92 -1.75 11.61 -18.70
N PRO A 93 -0.99 12.52 -18.06
CA PRO A 93 -1.17 12.86 -16.66
C PRO A 93 -2.58 13.35 -16.30
N ALA A 94 -3.26 14.02 -17.23
CA ALA A 94 -4.60 14.57 -16.98
C ALA A 94 -5.66 13.46 -16.83
N ALA A 95 -5.44 12.30 -17.45
CA ALA A 95 -6.35 11.15 -17.35
C ALA A 95 -6.48 10.63 -15.91
N VAL A 96 -5.42 10.71 -15.10
CA VAL A 96 -5.45 10.35 -13.67
C VAL A 96 -6.33 11.32 -12.89
N MET A 97 -6.14 12.62 -13.09
CA MET A 97 -6.89 13.66 -12.39
C MET A 97 -8.38 13.66 -12.75
N GLN A 98 -8.71 13.24 -13.98
CA GLN A 98 -10.09 13.14 -14.47
C GLN A 98 -10.76 11.80 -14.10
N GLY A 99 -10.08 10.91 -13.39
CA GLY A 99 -10.60 9.57 -13.04
C GLY A 99 -10.75 8.61 -14.23
N LYS A 100 -10.14 8.93 -15.38
CA LYS A 100 -10.13 8.08 -16.59
C LYS A 100 -9.01 7.04 -16.58
N ALA A 101 -8.07 7.17 -15.66
CA ALA A 101 -6.98 6.21 -15.45
C ALA A 101 -6.91 5.78 -13.98
N THR A 102 -6.41 4.57 -13.76
CA THR A 102 -6.21 4.01 -12.41
C THR A 102 -4.73 4.02 -12.07
N GLY A 103 -4.36 4.61 -10.93
CA GLY A 103 -3.01 4.54 -10.40
C GLY A 103 -2.82 3.31 -9.51
N ILE A 104 -1.63 2.72 -9.50
CA ILE A 104 -1.23 1.70 -8.54
C ILE A 104 0.15 2.06 -8.02
N ARG A 105 0.30 2.14 -6.70
CA ARG A 105 1.59 2.20 -6.02
C ARG A 105 1.95 0.81 -5.53
N PHE A 106 3.11 0.31 -5.90
CA PHE A 106 3.61 -0.98 -5.41
C PHE A 106 4.40 -0.77 -4.13
N GLN A 107 4.30 -1.73 -3.21
CA GLN A 107 5.07 -1.74 -1.97
C GLN A 107 6.57 -1.54 -2.26
N PRO A 108 7.18 -0.46 -1.74
CA PRO A 108 8.62 -0.30 -1.80
C PRO A 108 9.35 -1.46 -1.12
N PHE A 109 10.50 -1.81 -1.66
CA PHE A 109 11.37 -2.85 -1.12
C PHE A 109 12.83 -2.48 -1.38
N PHE A 110 13.74 -3.05 -0.60
CA PHE A 110 15.18 -2.88 -0.77
C PHE A 110 15.76 -4.05 -1.57
N LEU A 111 16.61 -3.72 -2.55
CA LEU A 111 17.33 -4.70 -3.35
C LEU A 111 18.56 -5.25 -2.58
N PRO A 112 19.09 -6.42 -2.97
CA PRO A 112 20.23 -7.05 -2.31
C PRO A 112 21.44 -6.12 -2.14
N GLY A 113 22.04 -6.17 -0.94
CA GLY A 113 23.14 -5.32 -0.54
C GLY A 113 22.75 -3.87 -0.23
N GLY A 114 21.46 -3.57 -0.10
CA GLY A 114 20.97 -2.32 0.49
C GLY A 114 21.22 -2.26 2.01
N PRO A 115 21.16 -1.06 2.62
CA PRO A 115 21.47 -0.88 4.04
C PRO A 115 20.31 -1.28 4.97
N VAL A 116 19.12 -1.55 4.43
CA VAL A 116 17.91 -1.88 5.18
C VAL A 116 17.41 -3.25 4.73
N ASP A 117 17.11 -4.11 5.70
CA ASP A 117 16.48 -5.40 5.47
C ASP A 117 14.96 -5.21 5.32
N ASN A 118 14.37 -5.79 4.28
CA ASN A 118 12.92 -5.80 4.08
C ASN A 118 12.17 -6.41 5.26
N ALA A 119 12.74 -7.42 5.94
CA ALA A 119 12.13 -8.03 7.11
C ALA A 119 11.93 -7.05 8.28
N SER A 120 12.72 -5.97 8.36
CA SER A 120 12.55 -4.94 9.38
C SER A 120 11.27 -4.11 9.24
N MET A 121 10.62 -4.19 8.07
CA MET A 121 9.35 -3.52 7.77
C MET A 121 8.13 -4.36 8.15
N ALA A 122 8.32 -5.61 8.57
CA ALA A 122 7.22 -6.51 8.90
C ALA A 122 6.31 -5.93 10.00
N GLY A 123 5.00 -5.97 9.77
CA GLY A 123 3.99 -5.41 10.67
C GLY A 123 3.99 -3.88 10.80
N LYS A 124 4.89 -3.13 10.13
CA LYS A 124 4.94 -1.67 10.22
C LYS A 124 3.81 -1.00 9.43
N GLY A 125 3.51 0.25 9.78
CA GLY A 125 2.53 1.09 9.11
C GLY A 125 2.92 1.48 7.67
N LEU A 126 1.97 2.00 6.91
CA LEU A 126 2.17 2.43 5.52
C LEU A 126 3.15 3.59 5.41
N PHE A 127 3.21 4.49 6.40
CA PHE A 127 4.21 5.57 6.40
C PHE A 127 5.63 5.04 6.41
N GLN A 128 5.91 4.10 7.33
CA GLN A 128 7.24 3.51 7.48
C GLN A 128 7.62 2.66 6.27
N ARG A 129 6.63 2.02 5.62
CA ARG A 129 6.81 1.27 4.38
C ARG A 129 6.94 2.16 3.14
N GLY A 130 6.84 3.48 3.25
CA GLY A 130 6.86 4.39 2.10
C GLY A 130 5.64 4.27 1.18
N MET A 131 4.53 3.74 1.70
CA MET A 131 3.27 3.51 0.98
C MET A 131 2.31 4.70 1.04
N HIS A 132 2.79 5.87 1.47
CA HIS A 132 2.02 7.11 1.54
C HIS A 132 2.45 8.08 0.43
N PHE A 133 1.56 8.98 0.02
CA PHE A 133 1.89 10.12 -0.84
C PHE A 133 2.18 11.34 0.05
N SER A 134 3.42 11.84 0.04
CA SER A 134 3.77 13.06 0.77
C SER A 134 3.20 14.30 0.08
N GLY A 135 2.55 15.18 0.85
CA GLY A 135 2.19 16.53 0.40
C GLY A 135 0.85 16.67 -0.34
N ASN A 136 0.21 15.59 -0.77
CA ASN A 136 -1.10 15.61 -1.43
C ASN A 136 -2.03 14.53 -0.87
N ILE A 137 -3.34 14.81 -0.81
CA ILE A 137 -4.35 13.78 -0.53
C ILE A 137 -4.28 12.75 -1.66
N THR A 138 -4.07 11.49 -1.33
CA THR A 138 -4.04 10.40 -2.30
C THR A 138 -5.39 10.38 -3.05
N PRO A 139 -5.42 10.63 -4.37
CA PRO A 139 -6.65 10.57 -5.13
C PRO A 139 -7.30 9.19 -5.02
N GLY A 140 -8.62 9.11 -4.89
CA GLY A 140 -9.34 7.84 -4.66
C GLY A 140 -9.18 6.81 -5.78
N ASN A 141 -8.68 7.22 -6.96
CA ASN A 141 -8.34 6.36 -8.08
C ASN A 141 -6.91 5.80 -8.04
N ILE A 142 -6.18 6.02 -6.94
CA ILE A 142 -4.89 5.37 -6.67
C ILE A 142 -5.11 4.20 -5.70
N LEU A 143 -4.69 3.03 -6.14
CA LEU A 143 -4.65 1.81 -5.34
C LEU A 143 -3.27 1.61 -4.76
N LEU A 144 -3.21 1.00 -3.59
CA LEU A 144 -1.96 0.56 -2.97
C LEU A 144 -1.86 -0.96 -3.10
N SER A 145 -0.78 -1.45 -3.70
CA SER A 145 -0.48 -2.87 -3.87
C SER A 145 0.52 -3.30 -2.81
N CYS A 146 0.00 -3.85 -1.73
CA CYS A 146 0.74 -4.34 -0.58
C CYS A 146 1.21 -5.78 -0.81
N GLU A 147 2.32 -6.18 -0.21
CA GLU A 147 2.81 -7.55 -0.18
C GLU A 147 2.83 -8.06 1.26
N CYS A 148 2.14 -9.18 1.52
CA CYS A 148 2.10 -9.74 2.86
C CYS A 148 3.45 -10.29 3.30
N ASP A 149 3.94 -9.87 4.48
CA ASP A 149 5.23 -10.32 5.02
C ASP A 149 5.28 -11.83 5.35
N ALA A 150 4.12 -12.48 5.50
CA ALA A 150 4.02 -13.89 5.91
C ALA A 150 3.78 -14.86 4.74
N CYS A 151 2.92 -14.49 3.78
CA CYS A 151 2.60 -15.37 2.65
C CYS A 151 3.11 -14.86 1.30
N HIS A 152 3.74 -13.68 1.26
CA HIS A 152 4.30 -13.05 0.06
C HIS A 152 3.30 -12.83 -1.08
N ARG A 153 2.01 -12.96 -0.81
CA ARG A 153 0.94 -12.68 -1.77
C ARG A 153 0.58 -11.21 -1.71
N ALA A 154 0.59 -10.57 -2.87
CA ALA A 154 0.12 -9.20 -2.98
C ALA A 154 -1.41 -9.08 -2.85
N PHE A 155 -1.85 -7.93 -2.37
CA PHE A 155 -3.27 -7.56 -2.31
C PHE A 155 -3.42 -6.03 -2.44
N LEU A 156 -4.60 -5.61 -2.91
CA LEU A 156 -4.89 -4.21 -3.17
C LEU A 156 -5.74 -3.61 -2.07
N ILE A 157 -5.40 -2.40 -1.66
CA ILE A 157 -6.16 -1.59 -0.73
C ILE A 157 -6.37 -0.18 -1.28
N GLN A 158 -7.35 0.50 -0.72
CA GLN A 158 -7.50 1.94 -0.80
C GLN A 158 -7.24 2.55 0.58
N SER A 159 -6.84 3.81 0.57
CA SER A 159 -6.60 4.59 1.77
C SER A 159 -7.39 5.89 1.72
N TYR A 160 -7.84 6.37 2.88
CA TYR A 160 -8.42 7.69 3.02
C TYR A 160 -7.69 8.46 4.12
N HIS A 161 -7.62 9.78 3.97
CA HIS A 161 -6.93 10.61 4.95
C HIS A 161 -7.86 10.90 6.14
N ALA A 162 -7.57 10.29 7.29
CA ALA A 162 -8.38 10.39 8.50
C ALA A 162 -8.60 11.85 8.94
N GLY A 163 -7.55 12.66 8.91
CA GLY A 163 -7.61 14.08 9.34
C GLY A 163 -8.48 14.99 8.48
N PHE A 164 -8.29 15.02 7.16
CA PHE A 164 -9.18 15.74 6.25
C PHE A 164 -10.61 15.20 6.25
N SER A 165 -10.80 13.93 6.64
CA SER A 165 -12.12 13.32 6.74
C SER A 165 -12.80 13.58 8.09
N HIS A 166 -12.14 14.27 9.02
CA HIS A 166 -12.60 14.46 10.40
C HIS A 166 -13.06 13.15 11.06
N ALA A 167 -12.31 12.07 10.81
CA ALA A 167 -12.65 10.72 11.24
C ALA A 167 -11.47 10.01 11.91
N GLY A 168 -11.70 9.42 13.08
CA GLY A 168 -10.92 8.31 13.61
C GLY A 168 -11.31 7.00 12.95
N TYR A 169 -10.53 5.94 13.16
CA TYR A 169 -10.81 4.64 12.55
C TYR A 169 -10.38 3.44 13.39
N PHE A 170 -11.04 2.33 13.14
CA PHE A 170 -10.85 1.07 13.85
C PHE A 170 -10.89 -0.09 12.85
N TYR A 171 -9.99 -1.05 13.02
CA TYR A 171 -10.07 -2.32 12.30
C TYR A 171 -10.86 -3.34 13.12
N SER A 172 -11.62 -4.18 12.44
CA SER A 172 -12.25 -5.37 13.02
C SER A 172 -11.19 -6.39 13.45
N GLY A 173 -11.52 -7.31 14.37
CA GLY A 173 -10.57 -8.32 14.86
C GLY A 173 -10.05 -9.24 13.75
N SER A 174 -10.86 -9.48 12.72
CA SER A 174 -10.45 -10.20 11.51
C SER A 174 -9.59 -9.38 10.55
N GLY A 175 -9.49 -8.06 10.77
CA GLY A 175 -8.82 -7.10 9.89
C GLY A 175 -9.51 -6.88 8.54
N ARG A 176 -10.71 -7.44 8.32
CA ARG A 176 -11.43 -7.38 7.03
C ARG A 176 -12.24 -6.11 6.83
N PHE A 177 -12.74 -5.57 7.93
CA PHE A 177 -13.61 -4.40 7.95
C PHE A 177 -12.93 -3.24 8.66
N THR A 178 -13.17 -2.05 8.13
CA THR A 178 -12.70 -0.78 8.69
C THR A 178 -13.91 0.07 9.00
N MET A 179 -13.96 0.58 10.22
CA MET A 179 -15.00 1.49 10.67
C MET A 179 -14.43 2.87 10.93
N THR A 180 -15.18 3.87 10.48
CA THR A 180 -14.91 5.29 10.70
C THR A 180 -15.77 5.82 11.82
N VAL A 181 -15.21 6.71 12.64
CA VAL A 181 -15.89 7.37 13.75
C VAL A 181 -15.57 8.86 13.68
N GLY A 182 -16.57 9.74 13.77
CA GLY A 182 -16.31 11.19 13.77
C GLY A 182 -15.34 11.60 14.89
N THR A 183 -14.40 12.52 14.63
CA THR A 183 -13.41 12.96 15.63
C THR A 183 -14.03 13.67 16.84
N GLN A 184 -15.26 14.15 16.73
CA GLN A 184 -16.03 14.77 17.82
C GLN A 184 -16.58 13.75 18.82
N VAL A 185 -16.60 12.46 18.49
CA VAL A 185 -17.06 11.41 19.41
C VAL A 185 -16.00 11.19 20.49
N PRO A 186 -16.35 11.26 21.79
CA PRO A 186 -15.41 11.00 22.87
C PRO A 186 -14.70 9.65 22.68
N GLY A 187 -13.38 9.63 22.85
CA GLY A 187 -12.55 8.44 22.66
C GLY A 187 -12.16 8.13 21.21
N SER A 188 -12.70 8.85 20.22
CA SER A 188 -12.31 8.68 18.82
C SER A 188 -10.84 9.11 18.63
N PRO A 189 -10.00 8.30 17.95
CA PRO A 189 -8.61 8.65 17.73
C PRO A 189 -8.50 9.76 16.68
N ALA A 190 -8.19 10.98 17.13
CA ALA A 190 -7.83 12.04 16.22
C ALA A 190 -6.44 11.78 15.60
N PRO A 191 -6.19 12.21 14.35
CA PRO A 191 -4.89 12.06 13.71
C PRO A 191 -3.76 12.66 14.53
N LEU A 192 -2.60 12.01 14.57
CA LEU A 192 -1.40 12.51 15.26
C LEU A 192 -1.64 12.78 16.75
N SER A 193 -2.54 12.01 17.37
CA SER A 193 -2.86 12.13 18.79
C SER A 193 -3.12 10.77 19.42
N THR A 194 -2.88 10.69 20.73
CA THR A 194 -3.28 9.56 21.56
C THR A 194 -4.67 9.84 22.13
N PRO A 195 -5.67 8.97 21.91
CA PRO A 195 -6.97 9.12 22.56
C PRO A 195 -6.85 8.91 24.08
N GLU A 196 -7.72 9.58 24.86
CA GLU A 196 -7.79 9.36 26.30
C GLU A 196 -8.23 7.91 26.59
N PRO A 197 -7.48 7.14 27.41
CA PRO A 197 -7.70 5.70 27.56
C PRO A 197 -9.12 5.29 28.02
N ALA A 198 -9.70 5.99 28.99
CA ALA A 198 -11.02 5.62 29.52
C ALA A 198 -12.13 5.89 28.48
N ALA A 199 -12.07 7.03 27.79
CA ALA A 199 -12.97 7.38 26.71
C ALA A 199 -12.82 6.44 25.52
N LEU A 200 -11.60 6.05 25.16
CA LEU A 200 -11.35 5.06 24.10
C LEU A 200 -12.00 3.72 24.44
N LEU A 201 -11.78 3.21 25.65
CA LEU A 201 -12.35 1.94 26.09
C LEU A 201 -13.89 1.98 26.07
N ALA A 202 -14.48 3.09 26.54
CA ALA A 202 -15.93 3.29 26.49
C ALA A 202 -16.46 3.32 25.05
N LEU A 203 -15.75 4.00 24.15
CA LEU A 203 -16.09 4.01 22.73
C LEU A 203 -16.03 2.60 22.15
N GLU A 204 -14.91 1.88 22.29
CA GLU A 204 -14.73 0.52 21.79
C GLU A 204 -15.82 -0.44 22.27
N ALA A 205 -16.24 -0.32 23.54
CA ALA A 205 -17.33 -1.12 24.09
C ALA A 205 -18.71 -0.78 23.50
N SER A 206 -18.90 0.45 22.99
CA SER A 206 -20.14 0.90 22.35
C SER A 206 -20.22 0.59 20.86
N LEU A 207 -19.08 0.26 20.23
CA LEU A 207 -19.00 -0.03 18.82
C LEU A 207 -19.82 -1.30 18.48
N PRO A 208 -20.61 -1.28 17.39
CA PRO A 208 -21.30 -2.48 16.95
C PRO A 208 -20.30 -3.56 16.51
N PRO A 209 -20.67 -4.85 16.56
CA PRO A 209 -19.82 -5.90 15.98
C PRO A 209 -19.65 -5.69 14.48
N ALA A 210 -18.51 -6.12 13.94
CA ALA A 210 -18.27 -6.16 12.50
C ALA A 210 -19.21 -7.17 11.82
N PRO A 211 -19.39 -7.11 10.48
CA PRO A 211 -20.23 -8.06 9.76
C PRO A 211 -19.83 -9.54 9.92
N ASP A 212 -18.59 -9.84 10.32
CA ASP A 212 -18.11 -11.18 10.65
C ASP A 212 -18.19 -11.53 12.15
N GLY A 213 -18.84 -10.68 12.95
CA GLY A 213 -19.01 -10.85 14.39
C GLY A 213 -17.81 -10.45 15.24
N THR A 214 -16.68 -10.05 14.64
CA THR A 214 -15.51 -9.61 15.42
C THR A 214 -15.66 -8.18 15.93
N ARG A 215 -14.99 -7.85 17.04
CA ARG A 215 -15.02 -6.50 17.62
C ARG A 215 -14.11 -5.54 16.85
N PHE A 216 -14.45 -4.26 16.84
CA PHE A 216 -13.54 -3.20 16.44
C PHE A 216 -12.70 -2.74 17.63
N ALA A 217 -11.41 -2.47 17.40
CA ALA A 217 -10.51 -1.93 18.42
C ALA A 217 -9.38 -1.11 17.79
N TYR A 218 -8.83 -0.20 18.56
CA TYR A 218 -7.84 0.80 18.17
C TYR A 218 -6.52 0.16 17.76
N LEU A 219 -6.15 -0.91 18.46
CA LEU A 219 -4.93 -1.68 18.22
C LEU A 219 -5.17 -2.93 17.36
N ASN A 220 -6.41 -3.22 16.94
CA ASN A 220 -6.64 -4.35 16.04
C ASN A 220 -5.79 -4.14 14.76
N PRO A 221 -5.16 -5.21 14.25
CA PRO A 221 -4.31 -5.09 13.08
C PRO A 221 -5.13 -5.06 11.79
N PHE A 222 -4.58 -4.43 10.75
CA PHE A 222 -5.02 -4.65 9.38
C PHE A 222 -4.38 -5.95 8.88
N ARG A 223 -5.17 -6.93 8.45
CA ARG A 223 -4.70 -8.30 8.18
C ARG A 223 -4.67 -8.61 6.69
N CYS A 224 -3.75 -9.47 6.28
CA CYS A 224 -3.71 -9.98 4.91
C CYS A 224 -5.01 -10.75 4.58
N PRO A 225 -5.66 -10.50 3.42
CA PRO A 225 -6.89 -11.20 3.04
C PRO A 225 -6.66 -12.65 2.62
N HIS A 226 -5.40 -13.05 2.41
CA HIS A 226 -5.04 -14.39 1.93
C HIS A 226 -4.70 -15.37 3.05
N CYS A 227 -3.98 -14.91 4.08
CA CYS A 227 -3.49 -15.75 5.17
C CYS A 227 -3.86 -15.24 6.57
N HIS A 228 -4.53 -14.08 6.68
CA HIS A 228 -4.97 -13.46 7.93
C HIS A 228 -3.85 -13.03 8.90
N ALA A 229 -2.58 -13.13 8.49
CA ALA A 229 -1.47 -12.55 9.24
C ALA A 229 -1.61 -11.02 9.33
N PRO A 230 -1.25 -10.38 10.45
CA PRO A 230 -1.13 -8.92 10.54
C PRO A 230 -0.21 -8.39 9.44
N TYR A 231 -0.66 -7.35 8.74
CA TYR A 231 0.15 -6.62 7.76
C TYR A 231 0.54 -5.24 8.31
N ILE A 232 -0.44 -4.52 8.89
CA ILE A 232 -0.19 -3.40 9.80
C ILE A 232 -0.54 -3.91 11.19
N ASP A 233 0.48 -4.12 12.01
CA ASP A 233 0.36 -4.75 13.31
C ASP A 233 0.50 -3.72 14.43
N PHE A 234 -0.63 -3.11 14.80
CA PHE A 234 -0.68 -2.16 15.90
C PHE A 234 -0.62 -2.85 17.27
N GLU A 235 -0.92 -4.15 17.38
CA GLU A 235 -0.77 -4.89 18.63
C GLU A 235 0.71 -5.05 18.96
N ALA A 236 1.53 -5.41 17.97
CA ALA A 236 2.97 -5.52 18.13
C ALA A 236 3.70 -4.16 18.07
N ASN A 237 3.10 -3.14 17.43
CA ASN A 237 3.69 -1.81 17.24
C ASN A 237 2.73 -0.68 17.66
N PRO A 238 2.26 -0.61 18.92
CA PRO A 238 1.23 0.33 19.32
C PRO A 238 1.62 1.80 19.11
N GLY A 239 2.91 2.15 19.32
CA GLY A 239 3.42 3.51 19.09
C GLY A 239 3.38 3.98 17.64
N SER A 240 3.17 3.09 16.66
CA SER A 240 3.00 3.48 15.26
C SER A 240 1.59 4.03 14.96
N ARG A 241 0.61 3.74 15.81
CA ARG A 241 -0.81 4.01 15.57
C ARG A 241 -1.12 5.50 15.42
N GLU A 242 -0.44 6.35 16.20
CA GLU A 242 -0.61 7.81 16.20
C GLU A 242 -0.14 8.43 14.88
N GLN A 243 0.91 7.86 14.29
CA GLN A 243 1.51 8.34 13.04
C GLN A 243 0.76 7.82 11.81
N GLU A 244 -0.07 6.78 11.95
CA GLU A 244 -0.82 6.16 10.87
C GLU A 244 -2.19 6.83 10.67
N TYR A 245 -2.17 8.03 10.09
CA TYR A 245 -3.38 8.83 9.81
C TYR A 245 -4.04 8.55 8.46
N TYR A 246 -3.65 7.48 7.77
CA TYR A 246 -4.40 6.90 6.66
C TYR A 246 -5.14 5.65 7.13
N GLY A 247 -6.47 5.69 7.10
CA GLY A 247 -7.29 4.50 7.30
C GLY A 247 -7.33 3.68 6.02
N ASN A 248 -7.22 2.36 6.14
CA ASN A 248 -7.12 1.45 4.99
C ASN A 248 -8.33 0.55 4.88
N TYR A 249 -8.68 0.15 3.66
CA TYR A 249 -9.78 -0.77 3.40
C TYR A 249 -9.53 -1.51 2.08
N PHE A 250 -10.10 -2.71 1.95
CA PHE A 250 -9.96 -3.49 0.73
C PHE A 250 -10.70 -2.84 -0.44
N VAL A 251 -10.16 -2.98 -1.65
CA VAL A 251 -10.84 -2.51 -2.86
C VAL A 251 -12.22 -3.16 -2.98
N GLY A 252 -13.26 -2.34 -3.13
CA GLY A 252 -14.65 -2.79 -3.22
C GLY A 252 -15.30 -3.12 -1.87
N ALA A 253 -14.57 -3.03 -0.75
CA ALA A 253 -15.17 -3.10 0.58
C ALA A 253 -15.84 -1.78 0.95
N GLU A 254 -16.96 -1.86 1.66
CA GLU A 254 -17.62 -0.71 2.24
C GLU A 254 -16.83 -0.19 3.45
N LEU A 255 -16.63 1.12 3.52
CA LEU A 255 -16.18 1.80 4.73
C LEU A 255 -17.37 1.96 5.67
N LEU A 256 -17.33 1.25 6.80
CA LEU A 256 -18.39 1.33 7.79
C LEU A 256 -18.31 2.66 8.54
N ARG A 257 -19.46 3.15 8.97
CA ARG A 257 -19.56 4.40 9.71
C ARG A 257 -20.34 4.19 11.01
N TYR A 258 -19.75 4.67 12.10
CA TYR A 258 -20.43 4.77 13.37
C TYR A 258 -20.92 6.19 13.58
N ASP A 259 -22.23 6.35 13.67
CA ASP A 259 -22.87 7.55 14.17
C ASP A 259 -23.47 7.21 15.55
N PRO A 260 -22.99 7.84 16.64
CA PRO A 260 -23.53 7.55 17.96
C PRO A 260 -25.01 7.92 17.97
N VAL A 261 -25.84 7.04 18.52
CA VAL A 261 -27.25 7.33 18.75
C VAL A 261 -27.30 8.56 19.66
N SER A 262 -27.86 9.67 19.16
CA SER A 262 -28.05 10.85 20.00
C SER A 262 -28.88 10.42 21.22
N PRO A 263 -28.46 10.75 22.46
CA PRO A 263 -29.32 10.48 23.60
C PRO A 263 -30.67 11.17 23.34
N PRO A 264 -31.81 10.55 23.68
CA PRO A 264 -33.08 11.25 23.62
C PRO A 264 -32.97 12.54 24.45
N MET A 265 -33.34 13.66 23.84
CA MET A 265 -33.43 14.97 24.52
C MET A 265 -34.40 14.91 25.70
#